data_AF-A0A7K9PKQ3-F1
#
_entry.id   AF-A0A7K9PKQ3-F1
#
_cell.length_a   1.000
_cell.length_b   1.000
_cell.length_c   1.000
_cell.angle_alpha   90.00
_cell.angle_beta   90.00
_cell.angle_gamma   90.00
#
_symmetry.space_group_name_H-M   'P 1'
#
loop_
_entity.id
_entity.type
_entity.pdbx_description
1 polymer ?
#
loop_
_entity_poly.entity_id
_entity_poly.type
_entity_poly.pdbx_seq_one_letter_code
_entity_poly.pdbx_strand_id
1 'polypeptide(L)'
;MAFMVKSMVGGQLKNLTGGLGGEEKSEGEKSPAEAQGMTREEYEEYQRQLVEEKMERDAQFAQRKAERATVRSHFRDKYRLPKNETDDNQIQLVGGDVELPKELAKMIEQDNEEEEEKNSVIGQLTNIQNLDLDSLKDKASATLEDLKQSAEKCSVM
;
A
#
# COMPACT_ATOMS: atom_id res chain seq x y z
N MET A 1 -10.02 -19.05 -19.14
CA MET A 1 -10.54 -19.94 -18.07
C MET A 1 -10.03 -21.35 -18.30
N ALA A 2 -9.75 -22.08 -17.22
CA ALA A 2 -9.35 -23.49 -17.14
C ALA A 2 -7.85 -23.82 -17.31
N PHE A 3 -7.10 -23.73 -16.21
CA PHE A 3 -6.02 -24.67 -15.88
C PHE A 3 -5.96 -24.87 -14.36
N MET A 4 -7.04 -25.45 -13.82
CA MET A 4 -7.03 -26.12 -12.53
C MET A 4 -7.52 -27.54 -12.80
N VAL A 5 -6.67 -28.51 -12.47
CA VAL A 5 -6.96 -29.83 -11.86
C VAL A 5 -5.76 -30.73 -12.18
N LYS A 6 -4.72 -30.68 -11.34
CA LYS A 6 -3.83 -31.82 -11.16
C LYS A 6 -3.29 -31.85 -9.74
N SER A 7 -4.18 -32.15 -8.82
CA SER A 7 -3.82 -32.62 -7.49
C SER A 7 -4.85 -33.66 -7.06
N MET A 8 -4.33 -34.75 -6.46
CA MET A 8 -5.06 -35.82 -5.77
C MET A 8 -5.57 -37.01 -6.59
N VAL A 9 -4.64 -37.82 -7.11
CA VAL A 9 -4.86 -39.27 -7.24
C VAL A 9 -3.56 -39.99 -6.84
N GLY A 10 -3.64 -40.88 -5.84
CA GLY A 10 -2.71 -42.02 -5.78
C GLY A 10 -1.84 -42.22 -4.54
N GLY A 11 -2.24 -41.77 -3.34
CA GLY A 11 -1.51 -42.02 -2.09
C GLY A 11 -1.64 -43.44 -1.49
N GLN A 12 -2.04 -44.48 -2.23
CA GLN A 12 -2.30 -45.82 -1.67
C GLN A 12 -1.92 -47.02 -2.57
N LEU A 13 -0.84 -46.94 -3.35
CA LEU A 13 -0.36 -48.07 -4.16
C LEU A 13 1.08 -48.53 -3.83
N LYS A 14 1.55 -48.30 -2.60
CA LYS A 14 2.90 -48.72 -2.16
C LYS A 14 2.97 -50.04 -1.38
N ASN A 15 1.86 -50.69 -1.09
CA ASN A 15 1.83 -51.92 -0.26
C ASN A 15 1.30 -53.17 -0.99
N LEU A 16 1.47 -53.27 -2.31
CA LEU A 16 1.26 -54.52 -3.05
C LEU A 16 2.60 -55.04 -3.56
N THR A 17 3.32 -55.61 -2.60
CA THR A 17 4.30 -56.68 -2.80
C THR A 17 3.78 -57.73 -3.79
N GLY A 18 4.59 -58.13 -4.78
CA GLY A 18 4.22 -59.23 -5.67
C GLY A 18 5.08 -59.44 -6.93
N GLY A 19 6.32 -59.92 -6.76
CA GLY A 19 6.90 -61.00 -7.57
C GLY A 19 7.35 -60.78 -9.03
N LEU A 20 8.48 -61.43 -9.36
CA LEU A 20 9.16 -61.60 -10.67
C LEU A 20 9.95 -60.36 -11.14
N GLY A 21 11.28 -60.36 -11.26
CA GLY A 21 12.17 -61.40 -11.79
C GLY A 21 12.56 -61.02 -13.21
N GLY A 22 13.78 -60.52 -13.42
CA GLY A 22 14.33 -60.26 -14.76
C GLY A 22 15.41 -59.18 -14.79
N GLU A 23 16.62 -59.61 -15.16
CA GLU A 23 17.88 -58.87 -15.22
C GLU A 23 17.94 -57.74 -16.26
N GLU A 24 18.89 -56.82 -16.00
CA GLU A 24 19.65 -56.01 -16.95
C GLU A 24 18.93 -55.00 -17.86
N LYS A 25 18.98 -53.73 -17.44
CA LYS A 25 19.75 -52.67 -18.13
C LYS A 25 19.80 -51.43 -17.24
N SER A 26 20.96 -51.19 -16.62
CA SER A 26 21.32 -49.88 -16.07
C SER A 26 21.59 -48.94 -17.24
N GLU A 27 20.54 -48.43 -17.89
CA GLU A 27 20.70 -47.23 -18.70
C GLU A 27 20.88 -46.07 -17.72
N GLY A 28 22.12 -45.56 -17.65
CA GLY A 28 22.52 -44.50 -16.76
C GLY A 28 21.48 -43.37 -16.76
N GLU A 29 21.14 -42.93 -15.56
CA GLU A 29 20.28 -41.78 -15.34
C GLU A 29 20.85 -40.61 -16.15
N LYS A 30 20.25 -40.31 -17.30
CA LYS A 30 20.58 -39.12 -18.08
C LYS A 30 20.50 -37.94 -17.13
N SER A 31 21.53 -37.09 -17.14
CA SER A 31 21.52 -35.92 -16.28
C SER A 31 20.26 -35.09 -16.57
N PRO A 32 19.68 -34.39 -15.58
CA PRO A 32 18.48 -33.57 -15.81
C PRO A 32 18.68 -32.54 -16.93
N ALA A 33 19.92 -32.09 -17.15
CA ALA A 33 20.32 -31.28 -18.30
C ALA A 33 20.13 -32.00 -19.65
N GLU A 34 20.62 -33.24 -19.78
CA GLU A 34 20.47 -34.06 -21.00
C GLU A 34 19.01 -34.47 -21.25
N ALA A 35 18.22 -34.67 -20.19
CA ALA A 35 16.78 -34.95 -20.30
C ALA A 35 15.99 -33.75 -20.85
N GLN A 36 16.46 -32.54 -20.60
CA GLN A 36 15.91 -31.30 -21.16
C GLN A 36 16.57 -30.87 -22.48
N GLY A 37 17.50 -31.67 -23.01
CA GLY A 37 18.17 -31.41 -24.29
C GLY A 37 19.12 -30.20 -24.25
N MET A 38 19.55 -29.78 -23.06
CA MET A 38 20.47 -28.65 -22.86
C MET A 38 21.84 -29.14 -22.42
N THR A 39 22.87 -28.35 -22.71
CA THR A 39 24.18 -28.58 -22.11
C THR A 39 24.11 -28.37 -20.59
N ARG A 40 25.00 -29.02 -19.85
CA ARG A 40 25.02 -28.93 -18.37
C ARG A 40 25.11 -27.48 -17.88
N GLU A 41 25.87 -26.64 -18.57
CA GLU A 41 26.07 -25.22 -18.23
C GLU A 41 24.78 -24.41 -18.46
N GLU A 42 24.10 -24.60 -19.60
CA GLU A 42 22.82 -23.97 -19.91
C GLU A 42 21.71 -24.36 -18.90
N TYR A 43 21.73 -25.61 -18.42
CA TYR A 43 20.79 -26.06 -17.41
C TYR A 43 21.01 -25.40 -16.04
N GLU A 44 22.27 -25.22 -15.64
CA GLU A 44 22.62 -24.53 -14.39
C GLU A 44 22.25 -23.03 -14.45
N GLU A 45 22.46 -22.37 -15.59
CA GLU A 45 22.02 -20.99 -15.81
C GLU A 45 20.50 -20.85 -15.79
N TYR A 46 19.78 -21.76 -16.45
CA TYR A 46 18.32 -21.78 -16.42
C TYR A 46 17.77 -21.93 -15.00
N GLN A 47 18.36 -22.81 -14.19
CA GLN A 47 17.98 -22.93 -12.78
C GLN A 47 18.26 -21.65 -11.99
N ARG A 48 19.40 -20.98 -12.24
CA ARG A 48 19.70 -19.69 -11.61
C ARG A 48 18.66 -18.62 -11.99
N GLN A 49 18.32 -18.50 -13.26
CA GLN A 49 17.31 -17.55 -13.74
C GLN A 49 15.94 -17.80 -13.09
N LEU A 50 15.51 -19.06 -12.95
CA LEU A 50 14.26 -19.39 -12.27
C LEU A 50 14.27 -18.97 -10.79
N VAL A 51 15.40 -19.13 -10.11
CA VAL A 51 15.55 -18.72 -8.71
C VAL A 51 15.55 -17.19 -8.60
N GLU A 52 16.25 -16.50 -9.51
CA GLU A 52 16.30 -15.04 -9.56
C GLU A 52 14.93 -14.42 -9.84
N GLU A 53 14.22 -14.88 -10.87
CA GLU A 53 12.85 -14.42 -11.18
C GLU A 53 11.89 -14.69 -10.02
N LYS A 54 12.04 -15.84 -9.35
CA LYS A 54 11.25 -16.15 -8.15
C LYS A 54 11.56 -15.17 -7.02
N MET A 55 12.83 -14.86 -6.76
CA MET A 55 13.22 -13.90 -5.73
C MET A 55 12.69 -12.50 -6.04
N GLU A 56 12.81 -12.04 -7.28
CA GLU A 56 12.27 -10.74 -7.70
C GLU A 56 10.76 -10.66 -7.54
N ARG A 57 10.02 -11.71 -7.96
CA ARG A 57 8.58 -11.77 -7.74
C ARG A 57 8.24 -11.76 -6.26
N ASP A 58 8.88 -12.60 -5.46
CA ASP A 58 8.62 -12.70 -4.03
C ASP A 58 8.88 -11.34 -3.33
N ALA A 59 9.92 -10.61 -3.74
CA ALA A 59 10.21 -9.25 -3.26
C ALA A 59 9.12 -8.24 -3.64
N GLN A 60 8.68 -8.23 -4.91
CA GLN A 60 7.59 -7.34 -5.35
C GLN A 60 6.26 -7.65 -4.64
N PHE A 61 5.96 -8.93 -4.43
CA PHE A 61 4.79 -9.35 -3.67
C PHE A 61 4.87 -8.90 -2.21
N ALA A 62 6.04 -9.03 -1.57
CA ALA A 62 6.26 -8.56 -0.21
C ALA A 62 6.05 -7.05 -0.13
N GLN A 63 6.62 -6.27 -1.06
CA GLN A 63 6.45 -4.82 -1.12
C GLN A 63 4.99 -4.41 -1.27
N ARG A 64 4.26 -4.93 -2.26
CA ARG A 64 2.83 -4.61 -2.47
C ARG A 64 1.95 -5.02 -1.28
N LYS A 65 2.33 -6.08 -0.58
CA LYS A 65 1.63 -6.55 0.62
C LYS A 65 1.85 -5.60 1.80
N ALA A 66 3.07 -5.09 1.94
CA ALA A 66 3.40 -4.06 2.92
C ALA A 66 2.68 -2.74 2.60
N GLU A 67 2.68 -2.27 1.35
CA GLU A 67 1.95 -1.05 0.93
C GLU A 67 0.46 -1.15 1.28
N ARG A 68 -0.15 -2.30 0.98
CA ARG A 68 -1.55 -2.55 1.33
C ARG A 68 -1.77 -2.56 2.85
N ALA A 69 -0.82 -3.09 3.62
CA ALA A 69 -0.86 -3.06 5.07
C ALA A 69 -0.74 -1.63 5.62
N THR A 70 0.13 -0.79 5.05
CA THR A 70 0.25 0.63 5.38
C THR A 70 -1.07 1.37 5.16
N VAL A 71 -1.73 1.14 4.02
CA VAL A 71 -3.06 1.72 3.73
C VAL A 71 -4.09 1.28 4.78
N ARG A 72 -4.13 -0.01 5.13
CA ARG A 72 -5.03 -0.50 6.18
C ARG A 72 -4.74 0.14 7.54
N SER A 73 -3.46 0.30 7.91
CA SER A 73 -3.06 0.96 9.15
C SER A 73 -3.56 2.40 9.19
N HIS A 74 -3.36 3.14 8.10
CA HIS A 74 -3.79 4.54 8.02
C HIS A 74 -5.31 4.70 8.20
N PHE A 75 -6.12 3.85 7.56
CA PHE A 75 -7.57 3.87 7.77
C PHE A 75 -7.98 3.49 9.20
N ARG A 76 -7.26 2.56 9.83
CA ARG A 76 -7.53 2.21 11.24
C ARG A 76 -7.28 3.40 12.15
N ASP A 77 -6.17 4.11 11.96
CA ASP A 77 -5.86 5.30 12.73
C ASP A 77 -6.90 6.41 12.48
N LYS A 78 -7.27 6.65 11.20
CA LYS A 78 -8.29 7.65 10.81
C LYS A 78 -9.64 7.43 11.51
N TYR A 79 -10.09 6.17 11.60
CA TYR A 79 -11.38 5.82 12.21
C TYR A 79 -11.26 5.33 13.67
N ARG A 80 -10.09 5.48 14.30
CA ARG A 80 -9.81 5.05 15.69
C ARG A 80 -10.15 3.57 15.94
N LEU A 81 -9.90 2.73 14.94
CA LEU A 81 -10.07 1.29 15.04
C LEU A 81 -8.84 0.65 15.71
N PRO A 82 -9.01 -0.51 16.38
CA PRO A 82 -7.89 -1.24 16.95
C PRO A 82 -6.84 -1.61 15.89
N LYS A 83 -5.57 -1.48 16.26
CA LYS A 83 -4.42 -1.89 15.43
C LYS A 83 -4.44 -3.39 15.14
N ASN A 84 -3.77 -3.78 14.08
CA ASN A 84 -3.69 -5.17 13.64
C ASN A 84 -2.24 -5.60 13.51
N GLU A 85 -1.80 -6.50 14.40
CA GLU A 85 -0.43 -7.00 14.44
C GLU A 85 0.00 -7.67 13.13
N THR A 86 -0.94 -8.28 12.38
CA THR A 86 -0.61 -8.90 11.09
C THR A 86 -0.19 -7.88 10.05
N ASP A 87 -0.73 -6.66 10.13
CA ASP A 87 -0.43 -5.57 9.22
C ASP A 87 0.94 -4.97 9.58
N ASP A 88 1.20 -4.78 10.87
CA ASP A 88 2.49 -4.31 11.39
C ASP A 88 3.62 -5.27 10.98
N ASN A 89 3.40 -6.58 11.12
CA ASN A 89 4.37 -7.60 10.69
C ASN A 89 4.65 -7.56 9.18
N GLN A 90 3.64 -7.29 8.35
CA GLN A 90 3.81 -7.18 6.89
C GLN A 90 4.64 -5.96 6.51
N ILE A 91 4.47 -4.84 7.23
CA ILE A 91 5.24 -3.62 7.02
C ILE A 91 6.70 -3.81 7.47
N GLN A 92 6.91 -4.42 8.65
CA GLN A 92 8.25 -4.69 9.18
C GLN A 92 9.06 -5.66 8.32
N LEU A 93 8.42 -6.64 7.68
CA LEU A 93 9.10 -7.63 6.83
C LEU A 93 9.86 -6.99 5.66
N VAL A 94 9.40 -5.84 5.16
CA VAL A 94 10.02 -5.11 4.03
C VAL A 94 10.98 -4.01 4.52
N GLY A 95 11.21 -3.92 5.84
CA GLY A 95 12.12 -2.94 6.43
C GLY A 95 11.43 -1.75 7.10
N GLY A 96 10.12 -1.83 7.39
CA GLY A 96 9.40 -0.85 8.20
C GLY A 96 9.08 0.48 7.50
N ASP A 97 9.83 0.83 6.45
CA ASP A 97 9.73 2.12 5.75
C ASP A 97 8.97 1.99 4.43
N VAL A 98 7.78 1.37 4.49
CA VAL A 98 6.89 1.26 3.34
C VAL A 98 5.90 2.42 3.40
N GLU A 99 6.30 3.51 2.74
CA GLU A 99 5.49 4.71 2.60
C GLU A 99 4.17 4.42 1.85
N LEU A 100 3.15 5.22 2.15
CA LEU A 100 1.92 5.22 1.39
C LEU A 100 2.25 5.51 -0.09
N PRO A 101 1.61 4.80 -1.04
CA PRO A 101 1.74 5.12 -2.46
C PRO A 101 1.58 6.61 -2.71
N LYS A 102 2.52 7.21 -3.47
CA LYS A 102 2.65 8.67 -3.65
C LYS A 102 1.34 9.36 -4.08
N GLU A 103 0.54 8.70 -4.91
CA GLU A 103 -0.76 9.22 -5.35
C GLU A 103 -1.76 9.32 -4.19
N LEU A 104 -1.78 8.34 -3.29
CA LEU A 104 -2.63 8.34 -2.10
C LEU A 104 -2.15 9.39 -1.10
N ALA A 105 -0.84 9.49 -0.89
CA ALA A 105 -0.26 10.52 -0.02
C ALA A 105 -0.66 11.93 -0.47
N LYS A 106 -0.56 12.20 -1.78
CA LYS A 106 -0.95 13.49 -2.37
C LYS A 106 -2.43 13.82 -2.20
N MET A 107 -3.34 12.84 -2.37
CA MET A 107 -4.78 13.08 -2.16
C MET A 107 -5.09 13.40 -0.69
N ILE A 108 -4.39 12.75 0.25
CA ILE A 108 -4.57 13.04 1.69
C ILE A 108 -4.07 14.45 2.04
N GLU A 109 -2.93 14.89 1.49
CA GLU A 109 -2.43 16.25 1.69
C GLU A 109 -3.43 17.29 1.18
N GLN A 110 -3.97 17.10 -0.03
CA GLN A 110 -4.98 17.98 -0.60
C GLN A 110 -6.27 18.03 0.22
N ASP A 111 -6.80 16.87 0.64
CA ASP A 111 -7.99 16.81 1.50
C ASP A 111 -7.76 17.50 2.84
N ASN A 112 -6.57 17.34 3.44
CA ASN A 112 -6.24 18.00 4.71
C ASN A 112 -6.15 19.52 4.55
N GLU A 113 -5.54 20.03 3.47
CA GLU A 113 -5.50 21.47 3.18
C GLU A 113 -6.91 22.05 3.05
N GLU A 114 -7.79 21.39 2.30
CA GLU A 114 -9.19 21.82 2.16
C GLU A 114 -9.97 21.78 3.48
N GLU A 115 -9.77 20.74 4.30
CA GLU A 115 -10.41 20.64 5.61
C GLU A 115 -9.84 21.67 6.59
N GLU A 116 -8.55 21.98 6.57
CA GLU A 116 -7.95 23.04 7.37
C GLU A 116 -8.48 24.42 6.98
N GLU A 117 -8.64 24.71 5.68
CA GLU A 117 -9.25 25.94 5.20
C GLU A 117 -10.71 26.09 5.66
N LYS A 118 -11.50 25.00 5.62
CA LYS A 118 -12.88 24.98 6.12
C LYS A 118 -12.97 25.11 7.65
N ASN A 119 -12.02 24.50 8.37
CA ASN A 119 -11.95 24.56 9.83
C ASN A 119 -11.35 25.87 10.35
N SER A 120 -10.67 26.64 9.50
CA SER A 120 -10.18 27.97 9.83
C SER A 120 -11.35 28.91 10.15
N VAL A 121 -11.09 29.91 11.00
CA VAL A 121 -12.10 30.90 11.43
C VAL A 121 -12.80 31.55 10.24
N ILE A 122 -12.08 31.80 9.14
CA ILE A 122 -12.64 32.35 7.90
C ILE A 122 -13.55 31.33 7.20
N GLY A 123 -13.13 30.06 7.11
CA GLY A 123 -13.94 28.97 6.54
C GLY A 123 -15.21 28.66 7.36
N GLN A 124 -15.15 28.84 8.67
CA GLN A 124 -16.33 28.74 9.55
C GLN A 124 -17.32 29.89 9.31
N LEU A 125 -16.81 31.11 9.07
CA LEU A 125 -17.65 32.27 8.76
C LEU A 125 -18.31 32.15 7.38
N THR A 126 -17.63 31.59 6.38
CA THR A 126 -18.22 31.37 5.05
C THR A 126 -19.30 30.27 5.04
N ASN A 127 -19.27 29.34 6.00
CA ASN A 127 -20.28 28.29 6.16
C ASN A 127 -21.59 28.73 6.83
N ILE A 128 -21.66 29.95 7.38
CA ILE A 128 -22.88 30.44 8.02
C ILE A 128 -23.82 30.97 6.93
N GLN A 129 -24.95 30.27 6.76
CA GLN A 129 -26.03 30.75 5.90
C GLN A 129 -26.48 32.13 6.40
N ASN A 130 -26.47 33.11 5.49
CA ASN A 130 -26.84 34.52 5.71
C ASN A 130 -25.77 35.45 6.33
N LEU A 131 -24.48 35.07 6.36
CA LEU A 131 -23.42 36.06 6.59
C LEU A 131 -23.08 36.80 5.29
N ASP A 132 -23.55 38.04 5.20
CA ASP A 132 -23.14 38.98 4.16
C ASP A 132 -21.80 39.63 4.54
N LEU A 133 -20.72 39.13 3.94
CA LEU A 133 -19.36 39.64 4.17
C LEU A 133 -19.21 41.10 3.73
N ASP A 134 -20.00 41.55 2.74
CA ASP A 134 -19.97 42.93 2.29
C ASP A 134 -20.57 43.86 3.35
N SER A 135 -21.71 43.47 3.95
CA SER A 135 -22.29 44.22 5.08
C SER A 135 -21.36 44.26 6.30
N LEU A 136 -20.65 43.16 6.59
CA LEU A 136 -19.68 43.13 7.70
C LEU A 136 -18.49 44.05 7.43
N LYS A 137 -17.98 44.04 6.19
CA LYS A 137 -16.89 44.91 5.75
C LYS A 137 -17.29 46.39 5.82
N ASP A 138 -18.50 46.74 5.38
CA ASP A 138 -19.02 48.10 5.41
C ASP A 138 -19.23 48.60 6.85
N LYS A 139 -19.68 47.72 7.76
CA LYS A 139 -19.79 48.06 9.19
C LYS A 139 -18.43 48.18 9.86
N ALA A 140 -17.47 47.33 9.50
CA ALA A 140 -16.11 47.39 10.03
C ALA A 140 -15.37 48.65 9.55
N SER A 141 -15.52 49.03 8.27
CA SER A 141 -14.94 50.27 7.74
C SER A 141 -15.58 51.50 8.37
N ALA A 142 -16.90 51.55 8.48
CA ALA A 142 -17.62 52.64 9.13
C ALA A 142 -17.22 52.81 10.61
N THR A 143 -17.14 51.70 11.37
CA THR A 143 -16.71 51.75 12.78
C THR A 143 -15.26 52.21 12.93
N LEU A 144 -14.35 51.80 12.05
CA LEU A 144 -12.96 52.26 12.07
C LEU A 144 -12.88 53.77 11.78
N GLU A 145 -13.67 54.25 10.82
CA GLU A 145 -13.74 55.66 10.45
C GLU A 145 -14.34 56.52 11.58
N ASP A 146 -15.39 56.03 12.25
CA ASP A 146 -15.96 56.65 13.44
C ASP A 146 -14.96 56.67 14.61
N LEU A 147 -14.21 55.59 14.82
CA LEU A 147 -13.19 55.49 15.88
C LEU A 147 -12.03 56.44 15.59
N LYS A 148 -11.64 56.59 14.32
CA LYS A 148 -10.63 57.55 13.88
C LYS A 148 -11.10 58.98 14.10
N GLN A 149 -12.35 59.31 13.74
CA GLN A 149 -12.92 60.63 14.01
C GLN A 149 -13.07 60.92 15.52
N SER A 150 -13.40 59.90 16.31
CA SER A 150 -13.44 59.98 17.78
C SER A 150 -12.06 60.23 18.38
N ALA A 151 -11.04 59.52 17.89
CA ALA A 151 -9.65 59.68 18.32
C ALA A 151 -9.08 61.05 17.93
N GLU A 152 -9.41 61.57 16.75
CA GLU A 152 -9.02 62.91 16.31
C GLU A 152 -9.70 64.03 17.13
N LYS A 153 -10.91 63.78 17.66
CA LYS A 153 -11.62 64.70 18.58
C LYS A 153 -11.20 64.55 20.04
N CYS A 154 -10.52 63.45 20.39
CA CYS A 154 -9.95 63.25 21.71
C CYS A 154 -8.56 63.89 21.77
N SER A 155 -8.52 65.22 21.87
CA SER A 155 -7.31 65.90 22.35
C SER A 155 -7.19 65.57 23.84
N VAL A 156 -6.31 64.62 24.19
CA VAL A 156 -5.91 64.39 25.58
C VAL A 156 -5.30 65.70 26.08
N MET A 157 -6.00 66.40 26.97
CA MET A 157 -5.44 67.45 27.82
C MET A 157 -4.75 66.81 29.04
#